data_AF-A0A378MRN9-F1
#
_entry.id   AF-A0A378MRN9-F1
#
_cell.length_a   1.000
_cell.length_b   1.000
_cell.length_c   1.000
_cell.angle_alpha   90.00
_cell.angle_beta   90.00
_cell.angle_gamma   90.00
#
_symmetry.space_group_name_H-M   'P 1'
#
loop_
_entity.id
_entity.type
_entity.pdbx_description
1 polymer ?
#
loop_
_entity_poly.entity_id
_entity_poly.type
_entity_poly.pdbx_seq_one_letter_code
_entity_poly.pdbx_strand_id
1 'polypeptide(L)'
;MNLVDYSTSLWSVLPALIALILAIVTRKVIISLSIGILFGAFMLTNSNFLDALTYIKNSVVSLVYKGAEEGLNSNNVNIILFLLLLGY
;
A
#
# COMPACT_ATOMS: atom_id res chain seq x y z
N MET A 1 -10.15 28.33 16.17
CA MET A 1 -10.94 27.17 15.72
C MET A 1 -9.98 26.00 15.60
N ASN A 2 -10.27 24.88 16.25
CA ASN A 2 -9.35 23.77 16.46
C ASN A 2 -8.95 23.12 15.12
N LEU A 3 -7.68 23.25 14.76
CA LEU A 3 -7.09 22.55 13.62
C LEU A 3 -6.92 21.10 14.04
N VAL A 4 -7.87 20.26 13.64
CA VAL A 4 -7.67 18.81 13.69
C VAL A 4 -6.58 18.53 12.65
N ASP A 5 -5.35 18.45 13.13
CA ASP A 5 -4.15 18.05 12.39
C ASP A 5 -4.28 16.57 11.96
N TYR A 6 -5.01 16.32 10.89
CA TYR A 6 -5.15 14.99 10.28
C TYR A 6 -3.82 14.41 9.77
N SER A 7 -2.78 15.25 9.61
CA SER A 7 -1.41 14.81 9.33
C SER A 7 -0.73 14.11 10.51
N THR A 8 -1.30 14.20 11.72
CA THR A 8 -0.90 13.43 12.91
C THR A 8 -1.92 12.37 13.32
N SER A 9 -3.02 12.23 12.57
CA SER A 9 -4.12 11.36 12.95
C SER A 9 -3.73 9.89 12.90
N LEU A 10 -3.99 9.20 14.02
CA LEU A 10 -3.96 7.74 14.20
C LEU A 10 -4.63 6.95 13.05
N TRP A 11 -5.48 7.60 12.25
CA TRP A 11 -6.12 7.04 11.06
C TRP A 11 -5.18 6.59 9.95
N SER A 12 -3.99 7.17 9.78
CA SER A 12 -3.04 6.68 8.78
C SER A 12 -2.42 5.33 9.16
N VAL A 13 -2.42 4.98 10.45
CA VAL A 13 -1.87 3.71 10.97
C VAL A 13 -2.94 2.62 10.99
N LEU A 14 -4.21 2.98 10.87
CA LEU A 14 -5.34 2.06 10.96
C LEU A 14 -5.23 0.85 10.01
N PRO A 15 -4.87 1.01 8.71
CA PRO A 15 -4.73 -0.14 7.81
C PRO A 15 -3.62 -1.11 8.25
N ALA A 16 -2.50 -0.56 8.71
CA ALA A 16 -1.36 -1.34 9.20
C ALA A 16 -1.68 -2.05 10.51
N LEU A 17 -2.43 -1.39 11.41
CA LEU A 17 -2.86 -1.97 12.68
C LEU A 17 -3.84 -3.13 12.45
N ILE A 18 -4.80 -2.96 11.54
CA ILE A 18 -5.74 -4.02 11.13
C ILE A 18 -4.96 -5.23 10.60
N ALA A 19 -3.99 -5.00 9.70
CA ALA A 19 -3.14 -6.07 9.18
C ALA A 19 -2.29 -6.75 10.26
N LEU A 20 -1.80 -6.02 11.26
CA LEU A 20 -1.03 -6.63 12.34
C LEU A 20 -1.92 -7.53 13.21
N ILE A 21 -3.07 -7.01 13.65
CA ILE A 21 -3.98 -7.72 14.54
C ILE A 21 -4.52 -8.98 13.86
N LEU A 22 -4.97 -8.87 12.61
CA LEU A 22 -5.43 -10.03 11.84
C LEU A 22 -4.32 -11.06 11.64
N ALA A 23 -3.07 -10.65 11.44
CA ALA A 23 -1.97 -11.59 11.25
C ALA A 23 -1.69 -12.40 12.51
N ILE A 24 -1.76 -11.75 13.68
CA ILE A 24 -1.60 -12.40 14.99
C ILE A 24 -2.75 -13.37 15.26
N VAL A 25 -3.99 -12.95 15.03
CA VAL A 25 -5.18 -13.77 15.32
C VAL A 25 -5.30 -14.95 14.35
N THR A 26 -5.15 -14.71 13.04
CA THR A 26 -5.35 -15.75 12.03
C THR A 26 -4.12 -16.62 11.80
N ARG A 27 -2.94 -16.23 12.30
CA ARG A 27 -1.63 -16.84 11.99
C ARG A 27 -1.34 -16.93 10.49
N LYS A 28 -2.01 -16.12 9.66
CA LYS A 28 -1.88 -16.10 8.21
C LYS A 28 -1.49 -14.70 7.74
N VAL A 29 -0.19 -14.48 7.61
CA VAL A 29 0.40 -13.17 7.28
C VAL A 29 -0.09 -12.66 5.92
N ILE A 30 -0.11 -13.53 4.89
CA ILE A 30 -0.49 -13.12 3.53
C ILE A 30 -1.94 -12.62 3.47
N ILE A 31 -2.88 -13.35 4.06
CA ILE A 31 -4.29 -12.98 4.08
C ILE A 31 -4.49 -11.67 4.85
N SER A 32 -3.80 -11.52 5.96
CA SER A 32 -3.87 -10.31 6.75
C SER A 32 -3.34 -9.08 6.00
N LEU A 33 -2.21 -9.25 5.31
CA LEU A 33 -1.61 -8.21 4.49
C LEU A 33 -2.56 -7.78 3.37
N SER A 34 -3.21 -8.72 2.69
CA SER A 34 -4.20 -8.42 1.65
C SER A 34 -5.36 -7.59 2.20
N ILE A 35 -5.89 -7.94 3.38
CA ILE A 35 -7.00 -7.20 4.01
C ILE A 35 -6.57 -5.79 4.40
N GLY A 36 -5.36 -5.63 4.95
CA GLY A 36 -4.81 -4.31 5.27
C GLY A 36 -4.65 -3.40 4.06
N ILE A 37 -4.14 -3.93 2.95
CA ILE A 37 -4.00 -3.18 1.70
C ILE A 37 -5.38 -2.78 1.15
N LEU A 38 -6.36 -3.68 1.19
CA LEU A 38 -7.74 -3.39 0.77
C LEU A 38 -8.37 -2.29 1.63
N PHE A 39 -8.25 -2.37 2.95
CA PHE A 39 -8.73 -1.33 3.86
C PHE A 39 -8.02 0.02 3.64
N GLY A 40 -6.71 0.01 3.44
CA GLY A 40 -5.93 1.21 3.15
C GLY A 40 -6.36 1.88 1.84
N ALA A 41 -6.51 1.09 0.77
CA ALA A 41 -7.01 1.59 -0.50
C ALA A 41 -8.44 2.12 -0.38
N PHE A 42 -9.32 1.43 0.36
CA PHE A 42 -10.70 1.87 0.58
C PHE A 42 -10.79 3.20 1.34
N MET A 43 -9.91 3.41 2.34
CA MET A 43 -9.80 4.69 3.06
C MET A 43 -9.31 5.83 2.16
N LEU A 44 -8.42 5.55 1.21
CA LEU A 44 -7.89 6.55 0.27
C LEU A 44 -8.87 6.87 -0.86
N THR A 45 -9.76 5.95 -1.17
CA THR A 45 -10.70 6.03 -2.30
C THR A 45 -12.14 6.38 -1.87
N ASN A 46 -12.35 6.76 -0.61
CA ASN A 46 -13.65 7.25 -0.16
C ASN A 46 -14.81 6.25 -0.40
N SER A 47 -14.54 4.96 -0.23
CA SER A 47 -15.48 3.83 -0.34
C SER A 47 -15.88 3.33 -1.73
N ASN A 48 -15.24 3.79 -2.83
CA ASN A 48 -15.50 3.22 -4.16
C ASN A 48 -14.59 2.00 -4.44
N PHE A 49 -15.19 0.81 -4.54
CA PHE A 49 -14.46 -0.44 -4.77
C PHE A 49 -13.67 -0.45 -6.09
N LEU A 50 -14.24 0.13 -7.16
CA LEU A 50 -13.63 0.12 -8.49
C LEU A 50 -12.39 1.02 -8.54
N ASP A 51 -12.49 2.18 -7.90
CA ASP A 51 -11.38 3.12 -7.77
C ASP A 51 -10.30 2.57 -6.83
N ALA A 52 -10.66 1.77 -5.82
CA ALA A 52 -9.71 1.23 -4.84
C ALA A 52 -8.85 0.14 -5.51
N LEU A 53 -9.48 -0.68 -6.35
CA LEU A 53 -8.76 -1.67 -7.17
C LEU A 53 -7.84 -0.98 -8.19
N THR A 54 -8.31 0.10 -8.80
CA THR A 54 -7.51 0.92 -9.72
C THR A 54 -6.34 1.59 -8.99
N TYR A 55 -6.54 2.07 -7.76
CA TYR A 55 -5.51 2.65 -6.92
C TYR A 55 -4.43 1.64 -6.54
N ILE A 56 -4.82 0.42 -6.14
CA ILE A 56 -3.88 -0.67 -5.85
C ILE A 56 -3.08 -1.01 -7.11
N LYS A 57 -3.76 -1.20 -8.24
CA LYS A 57 -3.10 -1.51 -9.52
C LYS A 57 -2.11 -0.42 -9.91
N ASN A 58 -2.52 0.84 -9.85
CA ASN A 58 -1.67 1.98 -10.18
C ASN A 58 -0.49 2.11 -9.21
N SER A 59 -0.69 1.83 -7.93
CA SER A 59 0.39 1.82 -6.94
C SER A 59 1.42 0.74 -7.24
N VAL A 60 0.98 -0.49 -7.57
CA VAL A 60 1.88 -1.59 -7.94
C VAL A 60 2.63 -1.27 -9.24
N VAL A 61 1.93 -0.75 -10.26
CA VAL A 61 2.56 -0.35 -11.52
C VAL A 61 3.53 0.80 -11.30
N SER A 62 3.21 1.77 -10.44
CA SER A 62 4.07 2.90 -10.11
C SER A 62 5.39 2.50 -9.45
N LEU A 63 5.45 1.33 -8.80
CA LEU A 63 6.70 0.81 -8.25
C LEU A 63 7.66 0.39 -9.37
N VAL A 64 7.16 0.00 -10.54
CA VAL A 64 7.95 -0.52 -11.67
C VAL A 64 8.08 0.52 -12.80
N TYR A 65 7.03 1.29 -13.08
CA TYR A 65 6.92 2.25 -14.18
C TYR A 65 6.39 3.60 -13.68
N LYS A 66 7.09 4.70 -13.95
CA LYS A 66 6.54 6.05 -13.75
C LYS A 66 5.59 6.35 -14.91
N GLY A 67 4.28 6.40 -14.67
CA GLY A 67 3.28 6.57 -15.73
C GLY A 67 3.31 7.90 -16.50
N ALA A 68 4.05 8.93 -16.06
CA ALA A 68 4.03 10.27 -16.65
C ALA A 68 5.37 10.72 -17.30
N GLU A 69 6.46 10.00 -17.03
CA GLU A 69 7.77 10.26 -17.64
C GLU A 69 8.20 8.94 -18.26
N GLU A 70 8.33 8.91 -19.58
CA GLU A 70 8.70 7.73 -20.36
C GLU A 70 10.01 7.13 -19.83
N GLY A 71 9.90 6.15 -18.93
CA GLY A 71 11.05 5.54 -18.28
C GLY A 71 10.66 4.55 -17.20
N LEU A 72 11.44 3.48 -17.11
CA LEU A 72 11.48 2.65 -15.90
C LEU A 72 11.84 3.55 -14.74
N ASN A 73 11.24 3.32 -13.58
CA ASN A 73 11.77 3.92 -12.36
C ASN A 73 13.09 3.20 -12.06
N SER A 74 14.17 3.55 -12.75
CA SER A 74 15.46 2.86 -12.69
C SER A 74 15.96 2.70 -11.26
N ASN A 75 15.58 3.63 -10.37
CA ASN A 75 15.91 3.53 -8.94
C ASN A 75 15.14 2.38 -8.26
N ASN A 76 13.81 2.34 -8.39
CA ASN A 76 13.01 1.26 -7.83
C ASN A 76 13.29 -0.08 -8.53
N VAL A 77 13.49 -0.08 -9.85
CA VAL A 77 13.80 -1.27 -10.64
C VAL A 77 15.16 -1.83 -10.26
N ASN A 78 16.19 -1.01 -10.02
CA ASN A 78 17.47 -1.49 -9.48
C ASN A 78 17.31 -2.08 -8.08
N ILE A 79 16.47 -1.49 -7.22
CA ILE A 79 16.20 -2.04 -5.89
C ILE A 79 15.49 -3.39 -6.00
N ILE A 80 14.47 -3.51 -6.85
CA ILE A 80 13.74 -4.77 -7.09
C ILE A 80 14.69 -5.83 -7.66
N LEU A 81 15.53 -5.47 -8.64
CA LEU A 81 16.53 -6.36 -9.23
C LEU A 81 17.55 -6.81 -8.18
N PHE A 82 18.02 -5.88 -7.34
CA PHE A 82 18.93 -6.17 -6.24
C PHE A 82 18.32 -7.13 -5.23
N LEU A 83 17.06 -6.90 -4.81
CA LEU A 83 16.34 -7.78 -3.89
C LEU A 83 16.17 -9.20 -4.46
N LEU A 84 15.81 -9.29 -5.75
CA LEU A 84 15.65 -10.56 -6.46
C LEU A 84 16.99 -11.32 -6.57
N LEU A 85 18.09 -10.63 -6.86
CA LEU A 85 19.43 -11.22 -6.90
C LEU A 85 19.95 -11.62 -5.51
N LEU A 86 19.53 -10.94 -4.44
CA LEU A 86 19.92 -11.29 -3.06
C LEU A 86 19.23 -12.56 -2.55
N GLY A 87 18.23 -13.08 -3.26
CA GLY A 87 17.57 -14.33 -2.93
C GLY A 87 16.47 -14.20 -1.88
N TYR A 88 15.82 -13.03 -1.79
CA TYR A 88 14.56 -12.83 -1.06
C TYR A 88 13.35 -12.93 -1.99
#